data_AF-A0A9E0RQ88-F1
#
_entry.id   AF-A0A9E0RQ88-F1
#
_cell.length_a   1.000
_cell.length_b   1.000
_cell.length_c   1.000
_cell.angle_alpha   90.00
_cell.angle_beta   90.00
_cell.angle_gamma   90.00
#
_symmetry.space_group_name_H-M   'P 1'
#
loop_
_entity.id
_entity.type
_entity.pdbx_description
1 polymer ?
#
loop_
_entity_poly.entity_id
_entity_poly.type
_entity_poly.pdbx_seq_one_letter_code
_entity_poly.pdbx_strand_id
1 'polypeptide(L)'
;MQPEHRSSLKSSCSRFLTVAAAMLFIVGATAPNAAESVSASAMDRRAQAPAVAVTEDGTVHAIWFDKGAVGQADRKGAHVGGGRHSHQAFADLRYARWVPGEAGFSESIRINPEPGQVWGFSISRPVITADGEGRIHIVYPGNGTSPKTGKSVASSFYSRSINGGQQFEEPIQLNGDPDEDLSALIMGGLAQAQVFTAMAVSEQGAVHTFWLDTRGMTESMRAALYYRRSDDGGARFEEEVRLQENDQCPCCQVSAVTSGQSSLFVSARQITGDNIRTPTVMHSDDSGASFGAPAETGGTPWRLEGCPLKLTAMVTTPDTIHSLVHNGAEDPPGLLYARAA
;
A
#
# COMPACT_ATOMS: atom_id res chain seq x y z
N MET A 1 56.37 -50.67 72.02
CA MET A 1 57.45 -49.69 72.21
C MET A 1 57.51 -48.85 70.94
N GLN A 2 57.08 -47.58 70.98
CA GLN A 2 57.38 -46.56 69.94
C GLN A 2 58.84 -46.08 70.11
N PRO A 3 59.49 -45.33 69.18
CA PRO A 3 58.93 -44.39 68.17
C PRO A 3 59.61 -44.54 66.75
N GLU A 4 59.62 -43.62 65.76
CA GLU A 4 59.03 -42.27 65.54
C GLU A 4 58.83 -41.95 64.00
N HIS A 5 58.72 -40.66 63.67
CA HIS A 5 58.61 -39.98 62.36
C HIS A 5 59.81 -40.08 61.39
N ARG A 6 59.53 -39.98 60.08
CA ARG A 6 59.67 -38.71 59.30
C ARG A 6 59.08 -38.77 57.88
N SER A 7 58.84 -37.59 57.32
CA SER A 7 58.03 -37.33 56.11
C SER A 7 58.82 -37.34 54.80
N SER A 8 58.12 -37.59 53.69
CA SER A 8 58.28 -36.83 52.44
C SER A 8 57.05 -36.98 51.54
N LEU A 9 56.41 -35.88 51.17
CA LEU A 9 55.31 -35.89 50.21
C LEU A 9 55.87 -36.00 48.79
N LYS A 10 55.31 -36.90 47.97
CA LYS A 10 55.39 -36.81 46.51
C LYS A 10 54.02 -36.45 45.97
N SER A 11 53.87 -35.19 45.56
CA SER A 11 52.67 -34.71 44.87
C SER A 11 52.61 -35.33 43.47
N SER A 12 51.59 -36.14 43.20
CA SER A 12 51.31 -36.66 41.87
C SER A 12 50.37 -35.69 41.14
N CYS A 13 50.90 -34.98 40.15
CA CYS A 13 50.12 -34.01 39.36
C CYS A 13 49.30 -34.74 38.29
N SER A 14 48.16 -35.32 38.69
CA SER A 14 47.19 -35.88 37.76
C SER A 14 46.48 -34.76 37.00
N ARG A 15 46.77 -34.64 35.69
CA ARG A 15 46.02 -33.74 34.79
C ARG A 15 44.66 -34.36 34.48
N PHE A 16 43.61 -33.89 35.16
CA PHE A 16 42.24 -34.12 34.71
C PHE A 16 42.01 -33.40 33.38
N LEU A 17 41.88 -34.16 32.29
CA LEU A 17 41.32 -33.67 31.04
C LEU A 17 39.80 -33.62 31.20
N THR A 18 39.26 -32.45 31.55
CA THR A 18 37.81 -32.23 31.52
C THR A 18 37.37 -32.07 30.07
N VAL A 19 36.99 -33.17 29.42
CA VAL A 19 36.37 -33.13 28.09
C VAL A 19 34.95 -32.59 28.24
N ALA A 20 34.81 -31.27 28.09
CA ALA A 20 33.51 -30.63 27.97
C ALA A 20 32.89 -31.03 26.62
N ALA A 21 31.98 -31.99 26.65
CA ALA A 21 31.18 -32.35 25.49
C ALA A 21 30.21 -31.19 25.18
N ALA A 22 30.60 -30.33 24.24
CA ALA A 22 29.72 -29.31 23.69
C ALA A 22 28.55 -30.02 22.98
N MET A 23 27.37 -30.01 23.59
CA MET A 23 26.14 -30.41 22.92
C MET A 23 25.85 -29.37 21.83
N LEU A 24 26.30 -29.68 20.62
CA LEU A 24 25.96 -28.90 19.43
C LEU A 24 24.47 -29.11 19.15
N PHE A 25 23.64 -28.19 19.63
CA PHE A 25 22.24 -28.13 19.22
C PHE A 25 22.21 -27.78 17.74
N ILE A 26 22.18 -28.81 16.90
CA ILE A 26 21.80 -28.68 15.49
C ILE A 26 20.33 -28.27 15.52
N VAL A 27 20.09 -26.96 15.48
CA VAL A 27 18.78 -26.41 15.09
C VAL A 27 18.59 -26.85 13.66
N GLY A 28 17.91 -27.99 13.49
CA GLY A 28 17.52 -28.48 12.19
C GLY A 28 16.65 -27.41 11.55
N ALA A 29 17.18 -26.73 10.54
CA ALA A 29 16.40 -25.83 9.72
C ALA A 29 15.29 -26.67 9.07
N THR A 30 14.10 -26.63 9.66
CA THR A 30 12.90 -27.19 9.04
C THR A 30 12.72 -26.42 7.74
N ALA A 31 13.07 -27.05 6.62
CA ALA A 31 12.70 -26.53 5.32
C ALA A 31 11.20 -26.22 5.37
N PRO A 32 10.76 -25.03 4.92
CA PRO A 32 9.34 -24.72 4.92
C PRO A 32 8.66 -25.70 3.97
N ASN A 33 8.01 -26.73 4.55
CA ASN A 33 7.07 -27.55 3.82
C ASN A 33 6.00 -26.59 3.31
N ALA A 34 5.86 -26.53 1.98
CA ALA A 34 4.77 -25.76 1.39
C ALA A 34 3.46 -26.35 1.91
N ALA A 35 2.76 -25.58 2.75
CA ALA A 35 1.40 -25.88 3.14
C ALA A 35 0.53 -25.95 1.87
N GLU A 36 -0.54 -26.73 1.93
CA GLU A 36 -1.48 -26.84 0.82
C GLU A 36 -2.02 -25.45 0.44
N SER A 37 -2.12 -25.15 -0.86
CA SER A 37 -2.53 -23.82 -1.33
C SER A 37 -4.02 -23.59 -1.09
N VAL A 38 -4.34 -22.84 -0.04
CA VAL A 38 -5.70 -22.41 0.29
C VAL A 38 -6.17 -21.30 -0.66
N SER A 39 -7.35 -21.46 -1.26
CA SER A 39 -7.98 -20.39 -2.05
C SER A 39 -8.66 -19.36 -1.15
N ALA A 40 -8.34 -18.08 -1.31
CA ALA A 40 -9.03 -16.97 -0.63
C ALA A 40 -10.31 -16.52 -1.35
N SER A 41 -10.46 -16.85 -2.64
CA SER A 41 -11.61 -16.47 -3.48
C SER A 41 -12.33 -17.70 -4.03
N ALA A 42 -13.63 -17.57 -4.33
CA ALA A 42 -14.40 -18.62 -4.98
C ALA A 42 -13.87 -18.91 -6.41
N MET A 43 -13.80 -20.19 -6.79
CA MET A 43 -13.18 -20.65 -8.05
C MET A 43 -13.93 -20.24 -9.31
N ASP A 44 -15.22 -19.90 -9.20
CA ASP A 44 -16.07 -19.42 -10.28
C ASP A 44 -15.97 -17.89 -10.48
N ARG A 45 -15.14 -17.18 -9.71
CA ARG A 45 -14.96 -15.73 -9.74
C ARG A 45 -13.61 -15.31 -10.32
N ARG A 46 -13.57 -14.16 -10.98
CA ARG A 46 -12.37 -13.58 -11.61
C ARG A 46 -11.68 -12.60 -10.65
N ALA A 47 -11.03 -13.16 -9.63
CA ALA A 47 -10.25 -12.42 -8.64
C ALA A 47 -8.90 -11.93 -9.22
N GLN A 48 -8.50 -10.69 -8.89
CA GLN A 48 -7.24 -10.08 -9.32
C GLN A 48 -6.78 -8.97 -8.37
N ALA A 49 -5.52 -8.52 -8.53
CA ALA A 49 -4.90 -7.43 -7.77
C ALA A 49 -5.01 -7.55 -6.23
N PRO A 50 -4.56 -8.66 -5.63
CA PRO A 50 -4.67 -8.87 -4.19
C PRO A 50 -3.82 -7.88 -3.37
N ALA A 51 -4.27 -7.53 -2.17
CA ALA A 51 -3.47 -6.90 -1.13
C ALA A 51 -3.74 -7.60 0.21
N VAL A 52 -2.75 -7.58 1.11
CA VAL A 52 -2.83 -8.27 2.40
C VAL A 52 -2.29 -7.41 3.52
N ALA A 53 -2.87 -7.57 4.71
CA ALA A 53 -2.37 -7.04 5.99
C ALA A 53 -2.43 -8.16 7.05
N VAL A 54 -1.73 -7.97 8.17
CA VAL A 54 -1.68 -8.93 9.27
C VAL A 54 -1.77 -8.17 10.60
N THR A 55 -2.63 -8.63 11.50
CA THR A 55 -2.74 -8.14 12.89
C THR A 55 -1.76 -8.86 13.82
N GLU A 56 -1.50 -8.31 15.01
CA GLU A 56 -0.53 -8.88 15.97
C GLU A 56 -0.89 -10.30 16.43
N ASP A 57 -2.18 -10.66 16.44
CA ASP A 57 -2.66 -12.02 16.74
C ASP A 57 -2.35 -13.06 15.63
N GLY A 58 -1.78 -12.61 14.49
CA GLY A 58 -1.46 -13.43 13.33
C GLY A 58 -2.62 -13.61 12.35
N THR A 59 -3.77 -12.96 12.55
CA THR A 59 -4.87 -12.99 11.58
C THR A 59 -4.46 -12.29 10.28
N VAL A 60 -4.60 -12.99 9.15
CA VAL A 60 -4.28 -12.49 7.81
C VAL A 60 -5.55 -11.93 7.18
N HIS A 61 -5.49 -10.67 6.78
CA HIS A 61 -6.58 -9.93 6.15
C HIS A 61 -6.27 -9.76 4.66
N ALA A 62 -7.11 -10.30 3.78
CA ALA A 62 -6.90 -10.27 2.33
C ALA A 62 -8.02 -9.52 1.63
N ILE A 63 -7.65 -8.67 0.66
CA ILE A 63 -8.59 -8.00 -0.24
C ILE A 63 -8.20 -8.20 -1.70
N TRP A 64 -9.19 -8.17 -2.60
CA TRP A 64 -8.97 -8.29 -4.05
C TRP A 64 -10.10 -7.64 -4.85
N PHE A 65 -9.82 -7.29 -6.10
CA PHE A 65 -10.86 -6.96 -7.06
C PHE A 65 -11.48 -8.23 -7.62
N ASP A 66 -12.80 -8.28 -7.67
CA ASP A 66 -13.59 -9.36 -8.23
C ASP A 66 -14.34 -8.86 -9.46
N LYS A 67 -13.95 -9.37 -10.64
CA LYS A 67 -14.51 -8.97 -11.95
C LYS A 67 -15.79 -9.75 -12.33
N GLY A 68 -16.43 -10.46 -11.40
CA GLY A 68 -17.59 -11.28 -11.70
C GLY A 68 -17.22 -12.70 -12.11
N ALA A 69 -18.20 -13.44 -12.63
CA ALA A 69 -18.05 -14.87 -12.89
C ALA A 69 -17.06 -15.18 -14.04
N VAL A 70 -16.42 -16.35 -13.96
CA VAL A 70 -15.63 -16.95 -15.04
C VAL A 70 -16.52 -17.20 -16.26
N GLY A 71 -15.97 -17.01 -17.46
CA GLY A 71 -16.70 -17.14 -18.73
C GLY A 71 -17.61 -15.96 -19.09
N GLN A 72 -17.90 -15.04 -18.16
CA GLN A 72 -18.54 -13.77 -18.49
C GLN A 72 -17.49 -12.79 -19.03
N ALA A 73 -17.83 -12.10 -20.13
CA ALA A 73 -17.01 -11.01 -20.64
C ALA A 73 -17.01 -9.82 -19.66
N ASP A 74 -15.92 -9.06 -19.63
CA ASP A 74 -15.89 -7.79 -18.88
C ASP A 74 -17.01 -6.88 -19.36
N ARG A 75 -17.75 -6.28 -18.40
CA ARG A 75 -18.76 -5.26 -18.70
C ARG A 75 -18.05 -4.08 -19.35
N LYS A 76 -18.13 -3.97 -20.67
CA LYS A 76 -17.62 -2.80 -21.39
C LYS A 76 -18.49 -1.61 -20.99
N GLY A 77 -17.90 -0.63 -20.31
CA GLY A 77 -18.49 0.70 -20.23
C GLY A 77 -18.77 1.23 -21.63
N ALA A 78 -19.76 2.12 -21.77
CA ALA A 78 -20.14 2.72 -23.03
C ALA A 78 -18.90 3.21 -23.81
N HIS A 79 -18.83 2.93 -25.11
CA HIS A 79 -17.68 3.34 -25.92
C HIS A 79 -17.66 4.86 -26.00
N VAL A 80 -16.65 5.48 -25.39
CA VAL A 80 -16.30 6.87 -25.67
C VAL A 80 -15.73 6.89 -27.09
N GLY A 81 -16.28 7.74 -27.96
CA GLY A 81 -15.88 7.79 -29.37
C GLY A 81 -14.37 8.07 -29.57
N GLY A 82 -13.84 7.69 -30.73
CA GLY A 82 -12.44 8.00 -31.10
C GLY A 82 -11.39 7.01 -30.58
N GLY A 83 -11.74 5.73 -30.40
CA GLY A 83 -10.76 4.67 -30.10
C GLY A 83 -10.22 4.64 -28.67
N ARG A 84 -10.78 5.44 -27.76
CA ARG A 84 -10.38 5.51 -26.34
C ARG A 84 -10.95 4.31 -25.55
N HIS A 85 -10.17 3.75 -24.62
CA HIS A 85 -10.66 2.72 -23.70
C HIS A 85 -11.67 3.30 -22.69
N SER A 86 -12.74 2.55 -22.37
CA SER A 86 -13.67 2.95 -21.31
C SER A 86 -13.06 2.68 -19.93
N HIS A 87 -12.84 3.76 -19.16
CA HIS A 87 -12.36 3.71 -17.78
C HIS A 87 -13.56 3.69 -16.82
N GLN A 88 -14.50 2.79 -17.06
CA GLN A 88 -15.71 2.63 -16.25
C GLN A 88 -15.52 1.48 -15.28
N ALA A 89 -15.95 1.65 -14.02
CA ALA A 89 -15.87 0.61 -13.01
C ALA A 89 -16.78 -0.58 -13.34
N PHE A 90 -16.34 -1.77 -12.97
CA PHE A 90 -17.14 -3.00 -13.07
C PHE A 90 -16.73 -4.09 -12.08
N ALA A 91 -15.84 -3.77 -11.12
CA ALA A 91 -15.36 -4.71 -10.13
C ALA A 91 -16.04 -4.49 -8.78
N ASP A 92 -16.14 -5.56 -7.99
CA ASP A 92 -16.40 -5.48 -6.56
C ASP A 92 -15.05 -5.56 -5.81
N LEU A 93 -14.91 -4.82 -4.71
CA LEU A 93 -13.85 -5.03 -3.74
C LEU A 93 -14.31 -6.08 -2.75
N ARG A 94 -13.60 -7.20 -2.73
CA ARG A 94 -13.85 -8.32 -1.81
C ARG A 94 -12.82 -8.34 -0.71
N TYR A 95 -13.23 -8.86 0.44
CA TYR A 95 -12.43 -9.06 1.63
C TYR A 95 -12.67 -10.46 2.20
N ALA A 96 -11.63 -11.12 2.72
CA ALA A 96 -11.76 -12.28 3.61
C ALA A 96 -10.58 -12.30 4.61
N ARG A 97 -10.73 -13.04 5.71
CA ARG A 97 -9.65 -13.27 6.69
C ARG A 97 -9.33 -14.74 6.87
N TRP A 98 -8.08 -15.04 7.18
CA TRP A 98 -7.64 -16.33 7.70
C TRP A 98 -7.13 -16.13 9.13
N VAL A 99 -7.63 -16.92 10.07
CA VAL A 99 -7.25 -16.87 11.49
C VAL A 99 -6.31 -18.06 11.79
N PRO A 100 -5.23 -17.88 12.56
CA PRO A 100 -4.33 -18.98 12.90
C PRO A 100 -5.06 -20.20 13.49
N GLY A 101 -4.85 -21.36 12.86
CA GLY A 101 -5.51 -22.62 13.22
C GLY A 101 -6.73 -22.98 12.36
N GLU A 102 -7.29 -22.04 11.60
CA GLU A 102 -8.35 -22.33 10.63
C GLU A 102 -7.80 -23.00 9.36
N ALA A 103 -8.60 -23.89 8.77
CA ALA A 103 -8.22 -24.60 7.55
C ALA A 103 -8.27 -23.72 6.28
N GLY A 104 -8.93 -22.56 6.34
CA GLY A 104 -9.12 -21.70 5.18
C GLY A 104 -9.56 -20.28 5.52
N PHE A 105 -9.68 -19.44 4.48
CA PHE A 105 -10.24 -18.10 4.62
C PHE A 105 -11.74 -18.15 4.94
N SER A 106 -12.24 -17.11 5.61
CA SER A 106 -13.66 -16.85 5.80
C SER A 106 -14.40 -16.74 4.47
N GLU A 107 -15.73 -16.81 4.50
CA GLU A 107 -16.54 -16.33 3.37
C GLU A 107 -16.18 -14.87 3.02
N SER A 108 -16.18 -14.53 1.73
CA SER A 108 -15.78 -13.21 1.26
C SER A 108 -16.90 -12.17 1.38
N ILE A 109 -16.63 -11.08 2.08
CA ILE A 109 -17.50 -9.91 2.22
C ILE A 109 -17.27 -8.96 1.02
N ARG A 110 -18.29 -8.25 0.55
CA ARG A 110 -18.12 -7.12 -0.38
C ARG A 110 -17.99 -5.83 0.42
N ILE A 111 -16.98 -5.02 0.13
CA ILE A 111 -16.70 -3.75 0.83
C ILE A 111 -17.47 -2.58 0.22
N ASN A 112 -17.57 -2.51 -1.11
CA ASN A 112 -18.32 -1.47 -1.79
C ASN A 112 -19.85 -1.70 -1.67
N PRO A 113 -20.65 -0.65 -1.38
CA PRO A 113 -22.11 -0.78 -1.29
C PRO A 113 -22.71 -1.18 -2.64
N GLU A 114 -22.34 -0.50 -3.73
CA GLU A 114 -22.96 -0.68 -5.04
C GLU A 114 -22.23 -1.72 -5.92
N PRO A 115 -22.93 -2.72 -6.52
CA PRO A 115 -22.29 -3.75 -7.32
C PRO A 115 -21.53 -3.22 -8.54
N GLY A 116 -20.24 -3.52 -8.64
CA GLY A 116 -19.37 -3.08 -9.74
C GLY A 116 -18.84 -1.65 -9.58
N GLN A 117 -19.01 -0.99 -8.43
CA GLN A 117 -18.57 0.39 -8.18
C GLN A 117 -17.05 0.57 -8.30
N VAL A 118 -16.23 -0.46 -8.10
CA VAL A 118 -14.79 -0.29 -7.85
C VAL A 118 -14.01 -0.10 -9.15
N TRP A 119 -13.26 1.00 -9.21
CA TRP A 119 -12.47 1.41 -10.36
C TRP A 119 -11.05 0.85 -10.26
N GLY A 120 -10.90 -0.44 -10.57
CA GLY A 120 -9.72 -1.20 -10.19
C GLY A 120 -8.98 -1.91 -11.32
N PHE A 121 -7.66 -1.74 -11.37
CA PHE A 121 -6.77 -2.53 -12.25
C PHE A 121 -5.35 -2.64 -11.65
N SER A 122 -4.45 -3.37 -12.32
CA SER A 122 -3.20 -3.88 -11.71
C SER A 122 -2.28 -2.82 -11.06
N ILE A 123 -2.37 -1.55 -11.47
CA ILE A 123 -1.64 -0.41 -10.89
C ILE A 123 -2.52 0.45 -9.95
N SER A 124 -3.82 0.60 -10.22
CA SER A 124 -4.77 1.31 -9.34
C SER A 124 -5.43 0.27 -8.45
N ARG A 125 -4.67 -0.19 -7.45
CA ARG A 125 -5.01 -1.27 -6.51
C ARG A 125 -5.70 -0.71 -5.27
N PRO A 126 -6.48 -1.51 -4.53
CA PRO A 126 -6.92 -1.10 -3.21
C PRO A 126 -5.76 -1.31 -2.22
N VAL A 127 -5.74 -0.53 -1.14
CA VAL A 127 -4.74 -0.64 -0.07
C VAL A 127 -5.42 -1.08 1.21
N ILE A 128 -4.80 -2.01 1.93
CA ILE A 128 -5.22 -2.47 3.26
C ILE A 128 -4.07 -2.32 4.24
N THR A 129 -4.37 -1.96 5.48
CA THR A 129 -3.46 -2.13 6.62
C THR A 129 -4.25 -2.52 7.86
N ALA A 130 -3.57 -3.11 8.84
CA ALA A 130 -4.07 -3.26 10.20
C ALA A 130 -3.31 -2.28 11.12
N ASP A 131 -3.89 -1.96 12.27
CA ASP A 131 -3.25 -1.16 13.32
C ASP A 131 -3.08 -1.93 14.64
N GLY A 132 -2.44 -1.29 15.63
CA GLY A 132 -2.17 -1.88 16.94
C GLY A 132 -3.41 -2.12 17.82
N GLU A 133 -4.59 -1.61 17.44
CA GLU A 133 -5.86 -1.93 18.09
C GLU A 133 -6.60 -3.08 17.38
N GLY A 134 -6.03 -3.65 16.32
CA GLY A 134 -6.68 -4.67 15.49
C GLY A 134 -7.76 -4.11 14.58
N ARG A 135 -7.78 -2.79 14.35
CA ARG A 135 -8.65 -2.18 13.33
C ARG A 135 -8.06 -2.46 11.95
N ILE A 136 -8.96 -2.70 10.99
CA ILE A 136 -8.60 -2.99 9.60
C ILE A 136 -9.02 -1.80 8.76
N HIS A 137 -8.07 -1.16 8.08
CA HIS A 137 -8.28 0.04 7.29
C HIS A 137 -8.16 -0.32 5.82
N ILE A 138 -9.05 0.23 4.97
CA ILE A 138 -9.04 0.01 3.53
C ILE A 138 -9.25 1.35 2.82
N VAL A 139 -8.41 1.67 1.83
CA VAL A 139 -8.70 2.72 0.82
C VAL A 139 -8.78 2.13 -0.57
N TYR A 140 -9.72 2.63 -1.38
CA TYR A 140 -9.91 2.19 -2.75
C TYR A 140 -10.59 3.25 -3.63
N PRO A 141 -10.28 3.30 -4.94
CA PRO A 141 -11.01 4.11 -5.91
C PRO A 141 -12.33 3.45 -6.33
N GLY A 142 -13.39 4.24 -6.47
CA GLY A 142 -14.70 3.79 -6.94
C GLY A 142 -15.39 4.84 -7.81
N ASN A 143 -16.27 4.41 -8.72
CA ASN A 143 -17.06 5.32 -9.54
C ASN A 143 -18.19 5.95 -8.72
N GLY A 144 -18.48 7.20 -9.06
CA GLY A 144 -19.66 7.95 -8.64
C GLY A 144 -20.20 8.79 -9.79
N THR A 145 -21.12 9.70 -9.48
CA THR A 145 -21.67 10.69 -10.41
C THR A 145 -21.51 12.06 -9.81
N SER A 146 -20.89 13.00 -10.53
CA SER A 146 -20.78 14.39 -10.09
C SER A 146 -22.18 14.99 -9.90
N PRO A 147 -22.54 15.52 -8.72
CA PRO A 147 -23.83 16.16 -8.52
C PRO A 147 -23.96 17.48 -9.31
N LYS A 148 -22.84 18.08 -9.73
CA LYS A 148 -22.79 19.33 -10.51
C LYS A 148 -22.92 19.08 -12.02
N THR A 149 -22.24 18.07 -12.57
CA THR A 149 -22.19 17.84 -14.03
C THR A 149 -23.06 16.67 -14.49
N GLY A 150 -23.52 15.81 -13.59
CA GLY A 150 -24.26 14.58 -13.91
C GLY A 150 -23.43 13.50 -14.61
N LYS A 151 -22.11 13.72 -14.78
CA LYS A 151 -21.19 12.78 -15.44
C LYS A 151 -20.51 11.87 -14.42
N SER A 152 -20.02 10.72 -14.90
CA SER A 152 -19.22 9.80 -14.09
C SER A 152 -17.97 10.48 -13.54
N VAL A 153 -17.62 10.14 -12.31
CA VAL A 153 -16.36 10.48 -11.64
C VAL A 153 -15.75 9.20 -11.08
N ALA A 154 -14.45 9.20 -10.79
CA ALA A 154 -13.83 8.20 -9.93
C ALA A 154 -13.38 8.88 -8.64
N SER A 155 -14.00 8.56 -7.50
CA SER A 155 -13.67 9.10 -6.18
C SER A 155 -12.81 8.11 -5.38
N SER A 156 -12.05 8.62 -4.42
CA SER A 156 -11.34 7.81 -3.42
C SER A 156 -12.22 7.57 -2.20
N PHE A 157 -12.36 6.31 -1.80
CA PHE A 157 -13.16 5.88 -0.65
C PHE A 157 -12.28 5.25 0.43
N TYR A 158 -12.72 5.39 1.67
CA TYR A 158 -12.16 4.75 2.85
C TYR A 158 -13.24 3.93 3.56
N SER A 159 -12.91 2.75 4.05
CA SER A 159 -13.75 1.99 4.98
C SER A 159 -12.86 1.26 6.00
N ARG A 160 -13.40 1.00 7.19
CA ARG A 160 -12.68 0.26 8.24
C ARG A 160 -13.54 -0.79 8.92
N SER A 161 -12.87 -1.72 9.58
CA SER A 161 -13.45 -2.61 10.56
C SER A 161 -12.88 -2.34 11.94
N ILE A 162 -13.76 -2.25 12.94
CA ILE A 162 -13.41 -2.13 14.37
C ILE A 162 -13.67 -3.45 15.13
N ASN A 163 -13.90 -4.56 14.43
CA ASN A 163 -14.23 -5.85 15.04
C ASN A 163 -13.44 -7.04 14.44
N GLY A 164 -12.16 -6.81 14.11
CA GLY A 164 -11.26 -7.81 13.51
C GLY A 164 -11.68 -8.21 12.10
N GLY A 165 -12.37 -7.33 11.37
CA GLY A 165 -12.84 -7.59 10.02
C GLY A 165 -13.98 -8.61 9.93
N GLN A 166 -14.90 -8.63 10.91
CA GLN A 166 -16.18 -9.37 10.78
C GLN A 166 -17.20 -8.58 9.95
N GLN A 167 -17.17 -7.25 10.06
CA GLN A 167 -17.92 -6.33 9.23
C GLN A 167 -17.09 -5.07 8.96
N PHE A 168 -17.49 -4.29 7.96
CA PHE A 168 -16.90 -2.99 7.64
C PHE A 168 -17.96 -1.89 7.79
N GLU A 169 -17.51 -0.70 8.17
CA GLU A 169 -18.33 0.52 8.21
C GLU A 169 -18.65 1.00 6.78
N GLU A 170 -19.76 1.72 6.62
CA GLU A 170 -20.15 2.30 5.32
C GLU A 170 -19.04 3.22 4.78
N PRO A 171 -18.62 3.08 3.50
CA PRO A 171 -17.46 3.81 2.99
C PRO A 171 -17.63 5.33 2.98
N ILE A 172 -16.62 6.04 3.48
CA ILE A 172 -16.50 7.50 3.47
C ILE A 172 -15.82 7.92 2.17
N GLN A 173 -16.39 8.88 1.42
CA GLN A 173 -15.68 9.54 0.33
C GLN A 173 -14.60 10.47 0.91
N LEU A 174 -13.34 10.25 0.52
CA LEU A 174 -12.19 11.01 1.03
C LEU A 174 -12.08 12.40 0.38
N ASN A 175 -12.40 12.51 -0.91
CA ASN A 175 -12.29 13.75 -1.68
C ASN A 175 -13.60 14.55 -1.76
N GLY A 176 -13.49 15.86 -2.00
CA GLY A 176 -14.61 16.70 -2.43
C GLY A 176 -15.11 16.34 -3.84
N ASP A 177 -16.35 16.72 -4.14
CA ASP A 177 -16.94 16.53 -5.47
C ASP A 177 -16.38 17.55 -6.50
N PRO A 178 -16.30 17.19 -7.79
CA PRO A 178 -15.86 18.11 -8.84
C PRO A 178 -16.81 19.27 -9.09
N ASP A 179 -16.21 20.46 -9.19
CA ASP A 179 -16.78 21.65 -9.82
C ASP A 179 -16.57 21.68 -11.33
N GLU A 180 -15.54 20.99 -11.82
CA GLU A 180 -15.07 21.02 -13.21
C GLU A 180 -15.61 19.83 -14.03
N ASP A 181 -15.69 20.01 -15.35
CA ASP A 181 -16.00 18.95 -16.32
C ASP A 181 -14.80 18.69 -17.23
N LEU A 182 -13.92 17.78 -16.82
CA LEU A 182 -12.71 17.43 -17.57
C LEU A 182 -12.93 16.21 -18.49
N SER A 183 -14.18 15.84 -18.79
CA SER A 183 -14.50 14.62 -19.56
C SER A 183 -14.00 14.60 -21.02
N ALA A 184 -13.65 15.76 -21.59
CA ALA A 184 -12.96 15.84 -22.88
C ALA A 184 -11.47 15.44 -22.78
N LEU A 185 -10.84 15.81 -21.66
CA LEU A 185 -9.41 15.68 -21.36
C LEU A 185 -9.09 14.30 -20.76
N ILE A 186 -9.84 13.89 -19.73
CA ILE A 186 -9.61 12.65 -18.99
C ILE A 186 -10.09 11.44 -19.80
N MET A 187 -9.20 10.45 -19.93
CA MET A 187 -9.52 9.20 -20.61
C MET A 187 -10.69 8.47 -19.95
N GLY A 188 -11.60 7.93 -20.76
CA GLY A 188 -12.82 7.28 -20.28
C GLY A 188 -14.01 8.22 -20.01
N GLY A 189 -13.87 9.53 -20.23
CA GLY A 189 -14.98 10.48 -20.17
C GLY A 189 -15.44 10.83 -18.76
N LEU A 190 -14.59 10.62 -17.75
CA LEU A 190 -14.85 11.03 -16.38
C LEU A 190 -14.75 12.56 -16.27
N ALA A 191 -15.69 13.20 -15.56
CA ALA A 191 -15.57 14.63 -15.27
C ALA A 191 -14.35 14.93 -14.37
N GLN A 192 -13.95 13.98 -13.53
CA GLN A 192 -12.77 14.05 -12.67
C GLN A 192 -12.35 12.64 -12.19
N ALA A 193 -11.10 12.49 -11.72
CA ALA A 193 -10.64 11.30 -11.02
C ALA A 193 -9.77 11.62 -9.79
N GLN A 194 -10.04 10.92 -8.69
CA GLN A 194 -9.27 10.80 -7.45
C GLN A 194 -8.92 9.34 -7.24
N VAL A 195 -7.69 9.00 -7.61
CA VAL A 195 -7.28 7.62 -7.89
C VAL A 195 -5.81 7.42 -7.53
N PHE A 196 -5.29 6.20 -7.70
CA PHE A 196 -3.94 5.83 -7.28
C PHE A 196 -3.68 6.08 -5.77
N THR A 197 -4.67 5.72 -4.95
CA THR A 197 -4.68 5.93 -3.50
C THR A 197 -3.51 5.24 -2.79
N ALA A 198 -2.98 5.91 -1.77
CA ALA A 198 -2.08 5.33 -0.78
C ALA A 198 -2.61 5.59 0.64
N MET A 199 -2.15 4.78 1.60
CA MET A 199 -2.48 4.94 3.01
C MET A 199 -1.29 4.48 3.86
N ALA A 200 -1.08 5.16 4.98
CA ALA A 200 -0.23 4.70 6.08
C ALA A 200 -0.97 4.94 7.40
N VAL A 201 -0.70 4.11 8.42
CA VAL A 201 -1.27 4.28 9.76
C VAL A 201 -0.10 4.37 10.75
N SER A 202 -0.17 5.31 11.69
CA SER A 202 0.86 5.47 12.72
C SER A 202 0.70 4.44 13.84
N GLU A 203 1.72 4.26 14.67
CA GLU A 203 1.66 3.41 15.86
C GLU A 203 0.56 3.86 16.86
N GLN A 204 0.15 5.12 16.79
CA GLN A 204 -0.91 5.73 17.60
C GLN A 204 -2.31 5.59 16.98
N GLY A 205 -2.43 4.94 15.81
CA GLY A 205 -3.70 4.77 15.09
C GLY A 205 -4.14 5.97 14.25
N ALA A 206 -3.27 6.97 14.02
CA ALA A 206 -3.57 8.06 13.10
C ALA A 206 -3.54 7.53 11.65
N VAL A 207 -4.59 7.79 10.89
CA VAL A 207 -4.77 7.28 9.51
C VAL A 207 -4.46 8.38 8.51
N HIS A 208 -3.43 8.17 7.70
CA HIS A 208 -2.96 9.09 6.67
C HIS A 208 -3.34 8.55 5.29
N THR A 209 -4.12 9.31 4.50
CA THR A 209 -4.57 8.90 3.17
C THR A 209 -4.13 9.89 2.10
N PHE A 210 -3.77 9.39 0.93
CA PHE A 210 -3.26 10.19 -0.19
C PHE A 210 -3.86 9.71 -1.52
N TRP A 211 -4.01 10.61 -2.50
CA TRP A 211 -4.43 10.26 -3.86
C TRP A 211 -3.92 11.26 -4.89
N LEU A 212 -3.88 10.83 -6.16
CA LEU A 212 -3.72 11.74 -7.28
C LEU A 212 -5.08 12.30 -7.70
N ASP A 213 -5.14 13.61 -7.88
CA ASP A 213 -6.37 14.33 -8.19
C ASP A 213 -6.25 15.10 -9.50
N THR A 214 -7.25 15.00 -10.36
CA THR A 214 -7.29 15.74 -11.64
C THR A 214 -7.90 17.14 -11.54
N ARG A 215 -8.27 17.65 -10.37
CA ARG A 215 -8.71 19.05 -10.17
C ARG A 215 -7.69 20.02 -10.76
N GLY A 216 -8.13 20.99 -11.55
CA GLY A 216 -7.26 21.97 -12.22
C GLY A 216 -6.32 21.37 -13.27
N MET A 217 -6.52 20.11 -13.68
CA MET A 217 -5.71 19.51 -14.74
C MET A 217 -5.96 20.21 -16.08
N THR A 218 -4.87 20.52 -16.79
CA THR A 218 -4.85 21.11 -18.13
C THR A 218 -4.36 20.11 -19.17
N GLU A 219 -4.29 20.51 -20.44
CA GLU A 219 -3.69 19.74 -21.56
C GLU A 219 -2.25 19.24 -21.29
N SER A 220 -1.57 19.77 -20.27
CA SER A 220 -0.30 19.22 -19.76
C SER A 220 -0.41 17.83 -19.13
N MET A 221 -1.63 17.34 -18.86
CA MET A 221 -1.94 16.04 -18.25
C MET A 221 -1.17 15.79 -16.94
N ARG A 222 -1.26 16.74 -16.00
CA ARG A 222 -0.62 16.64 -14.68
C ARG A 222 -1.66 16.67 -13.55
N ALA A 223 -1.56 15.73 -12.63
CA ALA A 223 -2.40 15.64 -11.45
C ALA A 223 -1.79 16.44 -10.28
N ALA A 224 -2.62 16.82 -9.33
CA ALA A 224 -2.21 17.25 -8.00
C ALA A 224 -2.03 16.04 -7.07
N LEU A 225 -1.23 16.17 -6.01
CA LEU A 225 -1.22 15.22 -4.88
C LEU A 225 -2.10 15.79 -3.79
N TYR A 226 -3.08 15.02 -3.33
CA TYR A 226 -3.93 15.37 -2.19
C TYR A 226 -3.69 14.42 -1.03
N TYR A 227 -3.99 14.92 0.16
CA TYR A 227 -3.79 14.28 1.45
C TYR A 227 -4.99 14.54 2.36
N ARG A 228 -5.32 13.57 3.22
CA ARG A 228 -6.33 13.73 4.27
C ARG A 228 -6.03 12.78 5.43
N ARG A 229 -6.18 13.26 6.67
CA ARG A 229 -5.86 12.51 7.89
C ARG A 229 -7.03 12.35 8.86
N SER A 230 -6.89 11.38 9.75
CA SER A 230 -7.77 11.11 10.88
C SER A 230 -6.94 10.78 12.11
N ASP A 231 -7.23 11.44 13.23
CA ASP A 231 -6.59 11.20 14.52
C ASP A 231 -7.46 10.34 15.47
N ASP A 232 -8.58 9.78 14.97
CA ASP A 232 -9.56 8.99 15.74
C ASP A 232 -9.75 7.55 15.21
N GLY A 233 -8.66 6.95 14.73
CA GLY A 233 -8.65 5.60 14.15
C GLY A 233 -9.41 5.51 12.82
N GLY A 234 -9.54 6.62 12.11
CA GLY A 234 -10.31 6.72 10.87
C GLY A 234 -11.83 6.71 11.07
N ALA A 235 -12.35 7.17 12.21
CA ALA A 235 -13.80 7.36 12.38
C ALA A 235 -14.28 8.64 11.67
N ARG A 236 -13.43 9.67 11.65
CA ARG A 236 -13.64 10.96 11.00
C ARG A 236 -12.33 11.46 10.45
N PHE A 237 -12.40 12.11 9.29
CA PHE A 237 -11.26 12.73 8.65
C PHE A 237 -11.40 14.25 8.66
N GLU A 238 -10.28 14.96 8.82
CA GLU A 238 -10.17 16.41 8.71
C GLU A 238 -10.54 16.91 7.28
N GLU A 239 -10.28 18.18 6.94
CA GLU A 239 -10.42 18.65 5.56
C GLU A 239 -9.32 18.07 4.65
N GLU A 240 -9.58 18.00 3.34
CA GLU A 240 -8.58 17.57 2.36
C GLU A 240 -7.55 18.69 2.11
N VAL A 241 -6.28 18.31 2.04
CA VAL A 241 -5.16 19.22 1.79
C VAL A 241 -4.57 18.92 0.41
N ARG A 242 -4.45 19.95 -0.42
CA ARG A 242 -3.68 19.91 -1.66
C ARG A 242 -2.19 19.99 -1.30
N LEU A 243 -1.51 18.84 -1.33
CA LEU A 243 -0.14 18.68 -0.86
C LEU A 243 0.89 19.09 -1.93
N GLN A 244 0.59 18.82 -3.20
CA GLN A 244 1.36 19.33 -4.35
C GLN A 244 0.41 19.85 -5.43
N GLU A 245 0.88 20.83 -6.19
CA GLU A 245 0.22 21.40 -7.36
C GLU A 245 0.08 20.40 -8.53
N ASN A 246 -0.51 20.80 -9.66
CA ASN A 246 -0.64 19.99 -10.87
C ASN A 246 0.72 19.76 -11.57
N ASP A 247 1.63 19.05 -10.91
CA ASP A 247 2.95 18.66 -11.39
C ASP A 247 3.21 17.15 -11.31
N GLN A 248 2.23 16.34 -10.89
CA GLN A 248 2.38 14.88 -10.74
C GLN A 248 1.96 14.09 -11.98
N CYS A 249 2.62 12.96 -12.19
CA CYS A 249 2.26 11.93 -13.17
C CYS A 249 0.87 11.34 -12.85
N PRO A 250 -0.17 11.58 -13.67
CA PRO A 250 -1.57 11.28 -13.33
C PRO A 250 -1.93 9.78 -13.39
N CYS A 251 -0.97 8.91 -13.69
CA CYS A 251 -1.14 7.46 -13.79
C CYS A 251 -0.17 6.69 -12.86
N CYS A 252 0.64 7.42 -12.09
CA CYS A 252 1.68 6.83 -11.25
C CYS A 252 1.12 6.45 -9.89
N GLN A 253 1.59 5.34 -9.33
CA GLN A 253 1.15 4.88 -8.02
C GLN A 253 1.74 5.76 -6.92
N VAL A 254 0.89 6.26 -6.02
CA VAL A 254 1.34 6.87 -4.75
C VAL A 254 1.70 5.73 -3.78
N SER A 255 2.61 6.01 -2.85
CA SER A 255 2.91 5.13 -1.71
C SER A 255 3.20 5.95 -0.47
N ALA A 256 2.90 5.41 0.71
CA ALA A 256 3.17 6.08 1.97
C ALA A 256 3.65 5.07 3.03
N VAL A 257 4.53 5.50 3.93
CA VAL A 257 5.01 4.73 5.08
C VAL A 257 5.22 5.65 6.28
N THR A 258 5.01 5.12 7.47
CA THR A 258 5.28 5.77 8.77
C THR A 258 6.59 5.26 9.38
N SER A 259 7.19 6.04 10.28
CA SER A 259 8.30 5.60 11.14
C SER A 259 8.16 6.23 12.53
N GLY A 260 8.14 5.40 13.57
CA GLY A 260 7.95 5.82 14.95
C GLY A 260 6.67 6.64 15.15
N GLN A 261 6.75 7.65 16.02
CA GLN A 261 5.57 8.36 16.54
C GLN A 261 5.02 9.47 15.63
N SER A 262 5.84 10.05 14.74
CA SER A 262 5.44 11.24 13.97
C SER A 262 5.99 11.33 12.56
N SER A 263 6.96 10.49 12.16
CA SER A 263 7.50 10.55 10.80
C SER A 263 6.59 9.85 9.80
N LEU A 264 6.24 10.57 8.74
CA LEU A 264 5.38 10.12 7.66
C LEU A 264 6.03 10.50 6.33
N PHE A 265 6.16 9.52 5.44
CA PHE A 265 6.76 9.69 4.12
C PHE A 265 5.73 9.34 3.05
N VAL A 266 5.62 10.17 2.02
CA VAL A 266 4.79 9.90 0.85
C VAL A 266 5.62 10.05 -0.42
N SER A 267 5.50 9.09 -1.34
CA SER A 267 6.12 9.16 -2.66
C SER A 267 5.07 9.24 -3.76
N ALA A 268 5.31 10.19 -4.67
CA ALA A 268 4.63 10.32 -5.95
C ALA A 268 5.70 10.44 -7.06
N ARG A 269 5.30 10.78 -8.28
CA ARG A 269 6.22 10.94 -9.41
C ARG A 269 5.96 12.27 -10.09
N GLN A 270 6.84 13.23 -9.81
CA GLN A 270 6.77 14.58 -10.36
C GLN A 270 7.13 14.60 -11.85
N ILE A 271 6.56 15.55 -12.60
CA ILE A 271 6.86 15.83 -13.99
C ILE A 271 7.54 17.20 -14.08
N THR A 272 8.83 17.20 -14.39
CA THR A 272 9.65 18.41 -14.52
C THR A 272 10.07 18.66 -15.97
N GLY A 273 10.25 19.93 -16.32
CA GLY A 273 10.70 20.37 -17.65
C GLY A 273 9.98 19.69 -18.81
N ASP A 274 10.77 19.17 -19.74
CA ASP A 274 10.35 18.41 -20.93
C ASP A 274 9.93 16.97 -20.59
N ASN A 275 8.91 16.82 -19.74
CA ASN A 275 8.29 15.55 -19.36
C ASN A 275 9.25 14.51 -18.73
N ILE A 276 10.20 14.98 -17.92
CA ILE A 276 11.05 14.14 -17.08
C ILE A 276 10.23 13.66 -15.89
N ARG A 277 10.17 12.34 -15.64
CA ARG A 277 9.29 11.72 -14.65
C ARG A 277 10.06 11.20 -13.43
N THR A 278 10.49 12.10 -12.56
CA THR A 278 11.30 11.80 -11.36
C THR A 278 10.43 11.28 -10.21
N PRO A 279 10.71 10.11 -9.62
CA PRO A 279 10.08 9.70 -8.37
C PRO A 279 10.62 10.54 -7.21
N THR A 280 9.72 11.13 -6.44
CA THR A 280 10.06 12.00 -5.31
C THR A 280 9.49 11.45 -4.01
N VAL A 281 10.04 11.89 -2.87
CA VAL A 281 9.54 11.59 -1.52
C VAL A 281 9.38 12.91 -0.76
N MET A 282 8.22 13.12 -0.16
CA MET A 282 7.98 14.19 0.82
C MET A 282 7.96 13.58 2.21
N HIS A 283 8.45 14.32 3.20
CA HIS A 283 8.53 13.92 4.60
C HIS A 283 7.78 14.92 5.48
N SER A 284 7.07 14.40 6.47
CA SER A 284 6.52 15.12 7.61
C SER A 284 7.13 14.52 8.88
N ASP A 285 7.57 15.35 9.81
CA ASP A 285 8.05 14.99 11.14
C ASP A 285 7.02 15.31 12.26
N ASP A 286 5.85 15.83 11.88
CA ASP A 286 4.80 16.38 12.76
C ASP A 286 3.45 15.63 12.65
N SER A 287 3.50 14.33 12.35
CA SER A 287 2.31 13.47 12.14
C SER A 287 1.40 13.97 11.01
N GLY A 288 2.04 14.45 9.94
CA GLY A 288 1.38 14.94 8.74
C GLY A 288 0.54 16.19 8.98
N ALA A 289 0.95 17.09 9.87
CA ALA A 289 0.37 18.43 9.99
C ALA A 289 0.98 19.39 8.95
N SER A 290 2.25 19.18 8.59
CA SER A 290 2.95 19.84 7.49
C SER A 290 3.90 18.85 6.78
N PHE A 291 4.38 19.20 5.59
CA PHE A 291 5.35 18.40 4.84
C PHE A 291 6.44 19.30 4.26
N GLY A 292 7.67 18.78 4.24
CA GLY A 292 8.79 19.39 3.54
C GLY A 292 8.67 19.28 2.01
N ALA A 293 9.54 20.01 1.31
CA ALA A 293 9.63 19.96 -0.15
C ALA A 293 9.98 18.54 -0.65
N PRO A 294 9.51 18.14 -1.85
CA PRO A 294 9.83 16.84 -2.44
C PRO A 294 11.34 16.67 -2.68
N ALA A 295 11.92 15.62 -2.11
CA ALA A 295 13.27 15.16 -2.42
C ALA A 295 13.24 14.16 -3.57
N GLU A 296 14.14 14.31 -4.55
CA GLU A 296 14.27 13.34 -5.65
C GLU A 296 14.94 12.05 -5.18
N THR A 297 14.48 10.90 -5.68
CA THR A 297 15.12 9.59 -5.42
C THR A 297 16.41 9.36 -6.21
N GLY A 298 16.79 10.32 -7.07
CA GLY A 298 17.99 10.27 -7.91
C GLY A 298 17.85 9.43 -9.17
N GLY A 299 18.98 9.23 -9.86
CA GLY A 299 19.06 8.50 -11.12
C GLY A 299 19.17 9.37 -12.37
N THR A 300 19.34 8.73 -13.52
CA THR A 300 19.42 9.37 -14.84
C THR A 300 18.05 9.98 -15.21
N PRO A 301 17.95 11.26 -15.65
CA PRO A 301 16.68 11.91 -15.96
C PRO A 301 15.85 11.18 -17.03
N TRP A 302 14.71 10.61 -16.62
CA TRP A 302 13.86 9.82 -17.51
C TRP A 302 12.75 10.65 -18.15
N ARG A 303 13.02 11.17 -19.35
CA ARG A 303 11.99 11.72 -20.25
C ARG A 303 11.09 10.59 -20.74
N LEU A 304 9.78 10.67 -20.51
CA LEU A 304 8.82 9.64 -20.90
C LEU A 304 7.45 10.21 -21.30
N GLU A 305 7.10 10.05 -22.58
CA GLU A 305 5.75 10.30 -23.12
C GLU A 305 4.83 9.10 -22.88
N GLY A 306 4.56 8.78 -21.62
CA GLY A 306 3.74 7.62 -21.27
C GLY A 306 3.72 7.30 -19.78
N CYS A 307 3.07 6.18 -19.44
CA CYS A 307 3.00 5.72 -18.06
C CYS A 307 4.15 4.75 -17.73
N PRO A 308 4.97 4.99 -16.69
CA PRO A 308 6.00 4.04 -16.25
C PRO A 308 5.42 2.68 -15.82
N LEU A 309 4.21 2.68 -15.25
CA LEU A 309 3.58 1.53 -14.60
C LEU A 309 4.48 0.94 -13.48
N LYS A 310 5.10 1.81 -12.66
CA LYS A 310 6.03 1.44 -11.58
C LYS A 310 5.82 2.31 -10.34
N LEU A 311 5.44 1.64 -9.25
CA LEU A 311 5.51 2.07 -7.85
C LEU A 311 6.93 2.53 -7.44
N THR A 312 7.01 3.52 -6.56
CA THR A 312 8.17 3.70 -5.66
C THR A 312 7.95 2.80 -4.46
N ALA A 313 8.72 1.72 -4.30
CA ALA A 313 8.60 0.90 -3.10
C ALA A 313 9.34 1.59 -1.96
N MET A 314 8.72 1.67 -0.78
CA MET A 314 9.33 2.27 0.42
C MET A 314 9.14 1.36 1.63
N VAL A 315 10.12 1.33 2.52
CA VAL A 315 10.04 0.73 3.86
C VAL A 315 10.88 1.55 4.84
N THR A 316 10.55 1.45 6.13
CA THR A 316 11.24 2.17 7.21
C THR A 316 11.96 1.19 8.13
N THR A 317 13.07 1.67 8.67
CA THR A 317 13.74 1.17 9.88
C THR A 317 13.79 2.34 10.87
N PRO A 318 14.05 2.13 12.18
CA PRO A 318 13.87 3.18 13.19
C PRO A 318 14.48 4.54 12.83
N ASP A 319 15.70 4.54 12.27
CA ASP A 319 16.47 5.74 11.93
C ASP A 319 16.70 5.94 10.42
N THR A 320 15.95 5.26 9.53
CA THR A 320 16.20 5.34 8.07
C THR A 320 14.99 4.93 7.25
N ILE A 321 14.61 5.75 6.26
CA ILE A 321 13.75 5.35 5.14
C ILE A 321 14.58 4.74 4.00
N HIS A 322 14.07 3.66 3.44
CA HIS A 322 14.62 2.92 2.32
C HIS A 322 13.65 3.00 1.15
N SER A 323 14.14 3.28 -0.06
CA SER A 323 13.31 3.28 -1.27
C SER A 323 13.95 2.50 -2.42
N LEU A 324 13.10 1.94 -3.28
CA LEU A 324 13.48 1.21 -4.48
C LEU A 324 12.61 1.65 -5.65
N VAL A 325 13.23 2.19 -6.70
CA VAL A 325 12.53 2.76 -7.87
C VAL A 325 13.03 2.12 -9.16
N HIS A 326 12.13 1.82 -10.09
CA HIS A 326 12.53 1.50 -11.46
C HIS A 326 12.78 2.78 -12.26
N ASN A 327 13.97 2.85 -12.86
CA ASN A 327 14.32 3.89 -13.81
C ASN A 327 14.63 3.27 -15.20
N GLY A 328 13.88 3.71 -16.20
CA GLY A 328 14.02 3.28 -17.59
C GLY A 328 15.11 4.01 -18.38
N ALA A 329 15.75 5.02 -17.80
CA ALA A 329 16.83 5.80 -18.44
C ALA A 329 18.25 5.37 -18.01
N GLU A 330 18.38 4.41 -17.10
CA GLU A 330 19.68 3.80 -16.80
C GLU A 330 20.14 2.89 -17.93
N ASP A 331 21.45 2.62 -18.01
CA ASP A 331 22.05 1.69 -18.97
C ASP A 331 22.77 0.53 -18.24
N PRO A 332 22.18 -0.69 -18.19
CA PRO A 332 20.84 -1.05 -18.65
C PRO A 332 19.72 -0.53 -17.72
N PRO A 333 18.47 -0.43 -18.19
CA PRO A 333 17.31 -0.07 -17.37
C PRO A 333 17.17 -0.94 -16.12
N GLY A 334 17.00 -0.32 -14.95
CA GLY A 334 17.29 -1.00 -13.68
C GLY A 334 16.41 -0.59 -12.50
N LEU A 335 16.83 -1.04 -11.33
CA LEU A 335 16.27 -0.63 -10.03
C LEU A 335 17.34 0.18 -9.30
N LEU A 336 16.97 1.37 -8.83
CA LEU A 336 17.80 2.22 -7.99
C LEU A 336 17.35 2.07 -6.54
N TYR A 337 18.30 1.79 -5.65
CA TYR A 337 18.09 1.80 -4.21
C TYR A 337 18.62 3.11 -3.63
N ALA A 338 17.80 3.78 -2.82
CA ALA A 338 18.18 4.96 -2.07
C ALA A 338 17.80 4.79 -0.59
N ARG A 339 18.49 5.54 0.27
CA ARG A 339 18.15 5.64 1.69
C ARG A 339 18.45 7.03 2.23
N ALA A 340 17.64 7.47 3.18
CA ALA A 340 17.86 8.70 3.94
C ALA A 340 17.62 8.41 5.42
N ALA A 341 18.44 9.03 6.28
CA ALA A 341 18.25 9.06 7.73
C ALA A 341 17.51 10.34 8.12
#